data_AF-A0A370HB84-F1
#
_entry.id   AF-A0A370HB84-F1
#
_cell.length_a   1.000
_cell.length_b   1.000
_cell.length_c   1.000
_cell.angle_alpha   90.00
_cell.angle_beta   90.00
_cell.angle_gamma   90.00
#
_symmetry.space_group_name_H-M   'P 1'
#
loop_
_entity.id
_entity.type
_entity.pdbx_description
1 polymer ?
#
loop_
_entity_poly.entity_id
_entity_poly.type
_entity_poly.pdbx_seq_one_letter_code
_entity_poly.pdbx_strand_id
1 'polypeptide(L)'
;MRLRCLGVGSQNGTCPTLFASDHGTYVIQGWRVGPNGSVIEIPHMLLGFLEPGTCLGTTLTDTGRGTFTLSGTPVTDLEALQQMNLPDHETAIEVAMGKEIRPV
;
A
#
# COMPACT_ATOMS: atom_id res chain seq x y z
N MET A 1 -2.04 -15.13 4.07
CA MET A 1 -2.69 -14.04 4.85
C MET A 1 -3.99 -13.63 4.16
N ARG A 2 -5.01 -13.14 4.88
CA ARG A 2 -6.27 -12.71 4.26
C ARG A 2 -6.30 -11.19 4.08
N LEU A 3 -6.58 -10.75 2.86
CA LEU A 3 -6.62 -9.34 2.51
C LEU A 3 -8.06 -8.86 2.35
N ARG A 4 -8.36 -7.71 2.95
CA ARG A 4 -9.59 -6.96 2.70
C ARG A 4 -9.26 -5.71 1.92
N CYS A 5 -9.80 -5.60 0.70
CA CYS A 5 -9.63 -4.42 -0.14
C CYS A 5 -10.30 -3.20 0.52
N LEU A 6 -9.54 -2.13 0.70
CA LEU A 6 -9.99 -0.85 1.25
C LEU A 6 -10.30 0.16 0.15
N GLY A 7 -9.54 0.13 -0.94
CA GLY A 7 -9.79 1.00 -2.09
C GLY A 7 -8.75 0.88 -3.20
N VAL A 8 -9.14 1.36 -4.37
CA VAL A 8 -8.34 1.31 -5.61
C VAL A 8 -8.11 2.73 -6.11
N GLY A 9 -6.86 3.04 -6.47
CA GLY A 9 -6.39 4.36 -6.89
C GLY A 9 -6.47 4.64 -8.39
N SER A 10 -7.25 3.89 -9.16
CA SER A 10 -7.41 4.08 -10.61
C SER A 10 -8.88 4.07 -11.06
N GLN A 11 -9.18 4.92 -12.05
CA GLN A 11 -10.49 4.99 -12.71
C GLN A 11 -10.88 3.69 -13.42
N ASN A 12 -9.89 2.85 -13.78
CA ASN A 12 -10.11 1.53 -14.40
C ASN A 12 -10.08 0.36 -13.39
N GLY A 13 -10.04 0.66 -12.08
CA GLY A 13 -10.40 -0.30 -11.03
C GLY A 13 -9.43 -1.46 -10.77
N THR A 14 -8.16 -1.37 -11.18
CA THR A 14 -7.21 -2.49 -11.00
C THR A 14 -6.01 -2.14 -10.12
N CYS A 15 -5.33 -1.00 -10.33
CA CYS A 15 -4.11 -0.66 -9.59
C CYS A 15 -3.90 0.85 -9.55
N PRO A 16 -3.23 1.42 -8.54
CA PRO A 16 -2.71 0.79 -7.32
C PRO A 16 -3.80 0.57 -6.26
N THR A 17 -3.61 -0.37 -5.32
CA THR A 17 -4.67 -0.86 -4.41
C THR A 17 -4.19 -0.95 -2.96
N LEU A 18 -5.05 -0.58 -2.01
CA LEU A 18 -4.81 -0.68 -0.57
C LEU A 18 -5.63 -1.80 0.05
N PHE A 19 -4.99 -2.63 0.86
CA PHE A 19 -5.60 -3.73 1.58
C PHE A 19 -5.27 -3.66 3.08
N ALA A 20 -6.22 -4.08 3.93
CA ALA A 20 -5.95 -4.45 5.32
C ALA A 20 -5.71 -5.95 5.41
N SER A 21 -4.68 -6.36 6.14
CA SER A 21 -4.48 -7.76 6.52
C SER A 21 -5.25 -8.11 7.80
N ASP A 22 -5.47 -9.39 8.02
CA ASP A 22 -5.97 -9.93 9.28
C ASP A 22 -4.94 -9.90 10.43
N HIS A 23 -3.72 -9.43 10.15
CA HIS A 23 -2.60 -9.39 11.10
C HIS A 23 -2.37 -8.00 11.73
N GLY A 24 -3.22 -7.02 11.42
CA GLY A 24 -3.01 -5.66 11.92
C GLY A 24 -2.04 -4.84 11.07
N THR A 25 -1.85 -5.19 9.80
CA THR A 25 -0.93 -4.50 8.85
C THR A 25 -1.68 -4.01 7.62
N TYR A 26 -1.10 -3.03 6.92
CA TYR A 26 -1.54 -2.64 5.58
C TYR A 26 -0.69 -3.32 4.53
N VAL A 27 -1.35 -3.88 3.53
CA VAL A 27 -0.72 -4.37 2.30
C VAL A 27 -1.06 -3.41 1.18
N ILE A 28 -0.03 -2.90 0.52
CA ILE A 28 -0.16 -1.81 -0.45
C ILE A 28 0.46 -2.30 -1.76
N GLN A 29 -0.35 -2.34 -2.80
CA GLN A 29 0.08 -2.56 -4.16
C GLN A 29 0.39 -1.22 -4.81
N GLY A 30 1.59 -1.10 -5.39
CA GLY A 30 2.02 0.11 -6.08
C GLY A 30 3.07 -0.16 -7.15
N TRP A 31 3.48 0.90 -7.84
CA TRP A 31 4.51 0.80 -8.87
C TRP A 31 5.86 0.51 -8.25
N ARG A 32 6.55 -0.52 -8.73
CA ARG A 32 7.85 -0.92 -8.19
C ARG A 32 8.89 0.15 -8.47
N VAL A 33 9.55 0.64 -7.42
CA VAL A 33 10.67 1.58 -7.51
C VAL A 33 11.97 0.83 -7.19
N GLY A 34 12.84 0.73 -8.19
CA GLY A 34 14.13 0.06 -8.06
C GLY A 34 14.06 -1.48 -8.15
N PRO A 35 15.22 -2.16 -8.07
CA PRO A 35 15.34 -3.58 -8.39
C PRO A 35 14.77 -4.52 -7.31
N ASN A 36 14.76 -4.10 -6.05
CA ASN A 36 14.53 -5.00 -4.91
C ASN A 36 13.05 -5.21 -4.53
N GLY A 37 12.12 -4.42 -5.10
CA GLY A 37 10.69 -4.54 -4.80
C GLY A 37 10.28 -4.10 -3.38
N SER A 38 11.21 -3.59 -2.57
CA SER A 38 10.92 -3.10 -1.21
C SER A 38 10.42 -1.66 -1.17
N VAL A 39 10.43 -0.96 -2.30
CA VAL A 39 9.96 0.42 -2.43
C VAL A 39 8.91 0.45 -3.52
N ILE A 40 7.79 1.10 -3.22
CA ILE A 40 6.72 1.33 -4.16
C ILE A 40 6.35 2.81 -4.25
N GLU A 41 5.72 3.18 -5.34
CA GLU A 41 5.10 4.49 -5.55
C GLU A 41 3.57 4.34 -5.62
N ILE A 42 2.86 5.23 -4.92
CA ILE A 42 1.39 5.27 -4.88
C ILE A 42 0.85 6.70 -5.07
N PRO A 43 -0.34 6.88 -5.69
CA PRO A 43 -1.04 8.16 -5.70
C PRO A 43 -1.54 8.56 -4.31
N HIS A 44 -1.54 9.86 -4.03
CA HIS A 44 -2.01 10.41 -2.75
C HIS A 44 -3.44 9.98 -2.37
N MET A 45 -4.31 9.76 -3.37
CA MET A 45 -5.71 9.35 -3.17
C MET A 45 -5.82 8.06 -2.34
N LEU A 46 -4.85 7.14 -2.46
CA LEU A 46 -4.90 5.87 -1.73
C LEU A 46 -4.90 6.04 -0.21
N LEU A 47 -4.29 7.13 0.28
CA LEU A 47 -4.26 7.44 1.71
C LEU A 47 -5.66 7.75 2.26
N GLY A 48 -6.60 8.16 1.41
CA GLY A 48 -7.99 8.39 1.79
C GLY A 48 -8.77 7.11 2.10
N PHE A 49 -8.25 5.93 1.74
CA PHE A 49 -8.88 4.63 2.03
C PHE A 49 -8.35 3.96 3.29
N LEU A 50 -7.43 4.60 4.02
CA LEU A 50 -6.96 4.09 5.30
C LEU A 50 -8.13 4.01 6.30
N GLU A 51 -8.04 3.09 7.25
CA GLU A 51 -9.09 2.99 8.25
C GLU A 51 -9.10 4.24 9.15
N PRO A 52 -10.28 4.74 9.56
CA PRO A 52 -10.36 5.93 10.37
C PRO A 52 -9.52 5.84 11.66
N GLY A 53 -8.69 6.85 11.92
CA GLY A 53 -7.83 6.91 13.10
C GLY A 53 -6.52 6.11 12.99
N THR A 54 -6.21 5.59 11.80
CA THR A 54 -4.96 4.88 11.52
C THR A 54 -4.07 5.69 10.57
N CYS A 55 -2.81 5.29 10.46
CA CYS A 55 -1.87 5.78 9.47
C CYS A 55 -0.97 4.66 8.96
N LEU A 56 -0.22 4.92 7.88
CA LEU A 56 0.82 4.00 7.46
C LEU A 56 2.01 4.09 8.43
N GLY A 57 2.43 2.96 8.99
CA GLY A 57 3.60 2.84 9.87
C GLY A 57 4.93 2.90 9.13
N THR A 58 5.00 3.64 8.02
CA THR A 58 6.21 3.84 7.22
C THR A 58 6.36 5.30 6.82
N THR A 59 7.55 5.69 6.39
CA THR A 59 7.81 7.06 5.90
C THR A 59 7.26 7.20 4.49
N LEU A 60 6.41 8.21 4.28
CA LEU A 60 5.97 8.64 2.96
C LEU A 60 6.90 9.76 2.47
N THR A 61 7.50 9.56 1.30
CA THR A 61 8.33 10.57 0.65
C THR A 61 7.55 11.14 -0.53
N ASP A 62 7.24 12.44 -0.48
CA ASP A 62 6.58 13.13 -1.59
C ASP A 62 7.49 13.16 -2.81
N THR A 63 6.97 12.77 -3.97
CA THR A 63 7.69 12.85 -5.25
C THR A 63 7.56 14.23 -5.90
N GLY A 64 6.68 15.09 -5.37
CA GLY A 64 6.31 16.38 -5.96
C GLY A 64 5.36 16.27 -7.15
N ARG A 65 4.82 15.07 -7.43
CA ARG A 65 3.92 14.79 -8.56
C ARG A 65 2.52 14.33 -8.14
N GLY A 66 2.18 14.49 -6.86
CA GLY A 66 0.93 13.97 -6.30
C GLY A 66 0.96 12.46 -6.03
N THR A 67 2.15 11.88 -6.01
CA THR A 67 2.44 10.49 -5.62
C THR A 67 3.43 10.47 -4.46
N PHE A 68 3.47 9.37 -3.73
CA PHE A 68 4.39 9.15 -2.62
C PHE A 68 5.16 7.86 -2.86
N THR A 69 6.46 7.88 -2.55
CA THR A 69 7.24 6.64 -2.40
C THR A 69 7.26 6.21 -0.94
N LEU A 70 7.19 4.91 -0.73
CA LEU A 70 7.22 4.30 0.59
C LEU A 70 7.93 2.95 0.52
N SER A 71 8.58 2.60 1.62
CA SER A 71 9.31 1.34 1.77
C SER A 71 8.64 0.44 2.79
N GLY A 72 8.69 -0.87 2.55
CA GLY A 72 8.14 -1.86 3.46
C GLY A 72 8.68 -3.26 3.17
N THR A 73 8.09 -4.25 3.83
CA THR A 73 8.46 -5.65 3.62
C THR A 73 7.78 -6.16 2.35
N PRO A 74 8.49 -6.67 1.34
CA PRO A 74 7.85 -7.26 0.17
C PRO A 74 6.90 -8.39 0.57
N VAL A 75 5.69 -8.39 0.02
CA VAL A 75 4.73 -9.47 0.28
C VAL A 75 5.18 -10.71 -0.48
N THR A 76 5.47 -11.79 0.25
CA THR A 76 5.83 -13.10 -0.31
C THR A 76 4.73 -14.14 -0.13
N ASP A 77 3.63 -13.78 0.54
CA ASP A 77 2.51 -14.67 0.81
C ASP A 77 1.73 -14.99 -0.47
N LEU A 78 1.74 -16.27 -0.87
CA LEU A 78 1.16 -16.69 -2.15
C LEU A 78 -0.35 -16.44 -2.23
N GLU A 79 -1.10 -16.60 -1.13
CA GLU A 79 -2.54 -16.37 -1.12
C GLU A 79 -2.86 -14.88 -1.34
N ALA A 80 -2.08 -14.00 -0.73
CA ALA A 80 -2.18 -12.56 -0.92
C ALA A 80 -1.81 -12.15 -2.35
N LEU A 81 -0.70 -12.68 -2.89
CA LEU A 81 -0.26 -12.41 -4.26
C LEU A 81 -1.28 -12.86 -5.31
N GLN A 82 -1.91 -14.01 -5.11
CA GLN A 82 -2.98 -14.50 -5.98
C GLN A 82 -4.23 -13.62 -5.96
N GLN A 83 -4.55 -13.00 -4.82
CA GLN A 83 -5.68 -12.05 -4.71
C GLN A 83 -5.41 -10.72 -5.43
N MET A 84 -4.15 -10.26 -5.46
CA MET A 84 -3.78 -8.96 -6.00
C MET A 84 -3.60 -8.94 -7.54
N ASN A 85 -3.36 -10.09 -8.17
CA ASN A 85 -3.12 -10.21 -9.62
C ASN A 85 -2.11 -9.16 -10.15
N LEU A 86 -0.94 -9.12 -9.52
CA LEU A 86 0.10 -8.09 -9.74
C LEU A 86 0.70 -8.18 -11.15
N PRO A 87 0.66 -7.09 -11.96
CA PRO A 87 1.44 -7.02 -13.19
C PRO A 87 2.95 -6.91 -12.91
N ASP A 88 3.80 -7.29 -13.87
CA ASP A 88 5.26 -7.39 -13.70
C ASP A 88 5.97 -6.08 -13.25
N HIS A 89 5.37 -4.92 -13.49
CA HIS A 89 5.91 -3.61 -13.12
C HIS A 89 5.42 -3.12 -11.75
N GLU A 90 4.56 -3.88 -11.08
CA GLU A 90 4.04 -3.56 -9.77
C GLU A 90 4.56 -4.56 -8.74
N THR A 91 4.51 -4.14 -7.48
CA THR A 91 4.80 -5.01 -6.36
C THR A 91 3.95 -4.60 -5.17
N ALA A 92 3.90 -5.46 -4.17
CA ALA A 92 3.17 -5.22 -2.95
C ALA A 92 4.13 -5.22 -1.77
N ILE A 93 3.98 -4.23 -0.90
CA ILE A 93 4.68 -4.18 0.38
C ILE A 93 3.68 -4.25 1.52
N GLU A 94 4.13 -4.83 2.63
CA GLU A 94 3.46 -4.85 3.91
C GLU A 94 4.10 -3.80 4.84
N VAL A 95 3.25 -3.02 5.49
CA VAL A 95 3.64 -2.01 6.47
C VAL A 95 2.75 -2.08 7.70
N ALA A 96 3.28 -1.73 8.88
CA ALA A 96 2.49 -1.72 10.10
C ALA A 96 1.33 -0.71 10.02
N MET A 97 0.20 -1.02 10.64
CA MET A 97 -0.82 -0.01 10.91
C MET A 97 -0.37 0.87 12.09
N GLY A 98 -0.12 2.15 11.82
CA GLY A 98 0.12 3.15 12.84
C GLY A 98 -1.19 3.76 13.36
N LYS A 99 -1.10 4.51 14.47
CA LYS A 99 -2.21 5.28 15.02
C LYS A 99 -2.07 6.74 14.61
N GLU A 100 -3.13 7.31 14.04
CA GLU A 100 -3.18 8.74 13.74
C GLU A 100 -3.17 9.52 15.07
N ILE A 101 -2.24 10.46 15.21
CA ILE A 101 -2.19 11.36 16.36
C ILE A 101 -2.76 12.71 15.90
N ARG A 102 -3.91 13.09 16.47
CA ARG A 102 -4.49 14.42 16.27
C ARG A 102 -4.11 15.28 17.48
N PRO A 103 -3.35 16.37 17.31
CA PRO A 103 -3.13 17.30 18.40
C PRO A 103 -4.49 17.87 18.86
N VAL A 104 -4.69 17.86 20.18
CA VAL A 104 -5.84 18.48 20.86
C VAL A 104 -5.66 19.98 20.98
#